data_AF-A0A354BNZ2-F1
#
_entry.id   AF-A0A354BNZ2-F1
#
_cell.length_a   1.000
_cell.length_b   1.000
_cell.length_c   1.000
_cell.angle_alpha   90.00
_cell.angle_beta   90.00
_cell.angle_gamma   90.00
#
_symmetry.space_group_name_H-M   'P 1'
#
loop_
_entity.id
_entity.type
_entity.pdbx_description
1 polymer ?
#
loop_
_entity_poly.entity_id
_entity_poly.type
_entity_poly.pdbx_seq_one_letter_code
_entity_poly.pdbx_strand_id
1 'polypeptide(L)'
;MSQLVATPIPAHAGIGLRSQHYREILEEPPPVAWMEAHPENYFGEGGAPLRILERVRSQYPLSFHGVGLSLGATDPIDSTHLRKLKALLDRFQPTFVSEHLSWSSVDGRFFNDLLPLPYTEESLNHVCARIDEVQTELQRSILIENVTRYLTWRDSTIPEGEFMAEVV
;
A
#
# COMPACT_ATOMS: atom_id res chain seq x y z
N MET A 1 26.23 6.10 7.97
CA MET A 1 25.33 5.58 6.92
C MET A 1 24.49 6.75 6.47
N SER A 2 24.52 7.12 5.18
CA SER A 2 23.70 8.21 4.66
C SER A 2 22.24 7.86 4.88
N GLN A 3 21.48 8.72 5.58
CA GLN A 3 20.03 8.60 5.58
C GLN A 3 19.58 8.74 4.12
N LEU A 4 18.91 7.71 3.60
CA LEU A 4 18.23 7.83 2.31
C LEU A 4 17.10 8.84 2.52
N VAL A 5 16.98 9.82 1.62
CA VAL A 5 15.85 10.75 1.61
C VAL A 5 14.95 10.35 0.46
N ALA A 6 13.63 10.43 0.65
CA ALA A 6 12.66 10.16 -0.41
C ALA A 6 13.00 10.98 -1.67
N THR A 7 13.09 10.30 -2.82
CA THR A 7 13.37 10.94 -4.11
C THR A 7 12.04 11.25 -4.79
N PRO A 8 11.72 12.51 -5.14
CA PRO A 8 10.44 12.84 -5.74
C PRO A 8 10.11 11.96 -6.96
N ILE A 9 8.86 11.49 -7.05
CA ILE A 9 8.39 10.76 -8.23
C ILE A 9 8.05 11.78 -9.32
N PRO A 10 8.68 11.69 -10.51
CA PRO A 10 8.37 12.58 -11.62
C PRO A 10 7.01 12.24 -12.26
N ALA A 11 6.38 13.22 -12.90
CA ALA A 11 5.13 13.06 -13.64
C ALA A 11 5.33 12.33 -14.98
N HIS A 12 5.85 11.10 -14.91
CA HIS A 12 6.13 10.20 -16.02
C HIS A 12 5.71 8.78 -15.65
N ALA A 13 5.63 7.89 -16.65
CA ALA A 13 5.24 6.51 -16.43
C ALA A 13 6.25 5.76 -15.53
N GLY A 14 5.72 5.06 -14.54
CA GLY A 14 6.44 4.05 -13.76
C GLY A 14 5.95 2.65 -14.11
N ILE A 15 6.58 1.63 -13.51
CA ILE A 15 6.17 0.23 -13.66
C ILE A 15 6.14 -0.49 -12.32
N GLY A 16 5.31 -1.53 -12.23
CA GLY A 16 5.30 -2.43 -11.10
C GLY A 16 6.51 -3.37 -11.10
N LEU A 17 7.23 -3.40 -9.99
CA LEU A 17 8.33 -4.31 -9.73
C LEU A 17 7.79 -5.73 -9.50
N ARG A 18 8.26 -6.69 -10.32
CA ARG A 18 7.87 -8.10 -10.24
C ARG A 18 9.10 -9.00 -10.23
N SER A 19 9.07 -10.04 -9.41
CA SER A 19 10.22 -10.93 -9.17
C SER A 19 10.79 -11.58 -10.43
N GLN A 20 9.92 -11.92 -11.38
CA GLN A 20 10.31 -12.50 -12.67
C GLN A 20 11.23 -11.58 -13.51
N HIS A 21 11.17 -10.26 -13.30
CA HIS A 21 11.96 -9.28 -14.05
C HIS A 21 13.18 -8.75 -13.27
N TYR A 22 13.47 -9.27 -12.07
CA TYR A 22 14.58 -8.75 -11.26
C TYR A 22 15.94 -8.81 -11.95
N ARG A 23 16.23 -9.90 -12.67
CA ARG A 23 17.50 -10.03 -13.39
C ARG A 23 17.61 -8.97 -14.47
N GLU A 24 16.61 -8.89 -15.33
CA GLU A 24 16.54 -7.94 -16.45
C GLU A 24 16.69 -6.50 -15.94
N ILE A 25 15.91 -6.11 -14.93
CA ILE A 25 15.96 -4.76 -14.34
C ILE A 25 17.35 -4.42 -13.77
N LEU A 26 18.06 -5.39 -13.19
CA LEU A 26 19.36 -5.14 -12.55
C LEU A 26 20.54 -5.19 -13.52
N GLU A 27 20.41 -5.92 -14.62
CA GLU A 27 21.44 -6.05 -15.67
C GLU A 27 21.28 -4.98 -16.75
N GLU A 28 20.04 -4.69 -17.14
CA GLU A 28 19.66 -3.69 -18.14
C GLU A 28 18.49 -2.84 -17.61
N PRO A 29 18.77 -1.81 -16.78
CA PRO A 29 17.74 -1.00 -16.16
C PRO A 29 16.85 -0.32 -17.22
N PRO A 30 15.52 -0.55 -17.22
CA PRO A 30 14.64 0.01 -18.23
C PRO A 30 14.52 1.53 -18.08
N PRO A 31 14.23 2.27 -19.17
CA PRO A 31 14.09 3.73 -19.15
C PRO A 31 12.72 4.18 -18.58
N VAL A 32 12.39 3.72 -17.38
CA VAL A 32 11.18 4.08 -16.62
C VAL A 32 11.50 5.10 -15.56
N ALA A 33 10.51 5.90 -15.15
CA ALA A 33 10.77 7.05 -14.31
C ALA A 33 10.75 6.73 -12.80
N TRP A 34 10.06 5.68 -12.39
CA TRP A 34 9.95 5.22 -11.01
C TRP A 34 9.41 3.78 -10.97
N MET A 35 9.51 3.12 -9.81
CA MET A 35 9.01 1.76 -9.63
C MET A 35 8.05 1.66 -8.45
N GLU A 36 7.01 0.85 -8.63
CA GLU A 36 6.08 0.48 -7.56
C GLU A 36 6.37 -0.92 -7.03
N ALA A 37 6.32 -1.12 -5.73
CA ALA A 37 6.53 -2.43 -5.12
C ALA A 37 5.47 -2.72 -4.04
N HIS A 38 5.06 -3.99 -3.91
CA HIS A 38 4.24 -4.42 -2.78
C HIS A 38 5.15 -4.65 -1.57
N PRO A 39 5.00 -3.90 -0.47
CA PRO A 39 5.89 -3.97 0.68
C PRO A 39 5.91 -5.34 1.35
N GLU A 40 4.80 -6.08 1.31
CA GLU A 40 4.64 -7.40 1.95
C GLU A 40 5.61 -8.44 1.37
N ASN A 41 6.02 -8.29 0.12
CA ASN A 41 7.05 -9.14 -0.51
C ASN A 41 8.44 -8.98 0.14
N TYR A 42 8.63 -7.98 1.01
CA TYR A 42 9.92 -7.59 1.59
C TYR A 42 9.90 -7.56 3.12
N PHE A 43 8.87 -8.12 3.77
CA PHE A 43 8.78 -8.22 5.22
C PHE A 43 9.74 -9.23 5.89
N GLY A 44 10.55 -9.94 5.09
CA GLY A 44 11.59 -10.82 5.62
C GLY A 44 12.73 -10.05 6.29
N GLU A 45 13.51 -10.70 7.15
CA GLU A 45 14.62 -10.07 7.88
C GLU A 45 15.88 -9.84 7.02
N GLY A 46 15.88 -10.29 5.76
CA GLY A 46 17.01 -10.15 4.86
C GLY A 46 16.82 -10.90 3.55
N GLY A 47 17.93 -11.30 2.95
CA GLY A 47 17.94 -12.17 1.77
C GLY A 47 17.91 -11.43 0.44
N ALA A 48 17.70 -12.20 -0.63
CA ALA A 48 17.77 -11.70 -2.00
C ALA A 48 16.72 -10.60 -2.29
N PRO A 49 15.44 -10.71 -1.88
CA PRO A 49 14.44 -9.68 -2.18
C PRO A 49 14.83 -8.28 -1.67
N LEU A 50 15.26 -8.18 -0.41
CA LEU A 50 15.67 -6.90 0.17
C LEU A 50 16.92 -6.32 -0.51
N ARG A 51 17.93 -7.14 -0.81
CA ARG A 51 19.13 -6.66 -1.54
C ARG A 51 18.80 -6.18 -2.95
N ILE A 52 17.84 -6.82 -3.60
CA ILE A 52 17.36 -6.40 -4.92
C ILE A 52 16.64 -5.07 -4.80
N LEU A 53 15.73 -4.91 -3.83
CA LEU A 53 15.02 -3.66 -3.60
C LEU A 53 15.98 -2.51 -3.26
N GLU A 54 17.07 -2.78 -2.53
CA GLU A 54 18.13 -1.78 -2.26
C GLU A 54 18.82 -1.30 -3.54
N ARG A 55 19.12 -2.22 -4.46
CA ARG A 55 19.70 -1.87 -5.77
C ARG A 55 18.71 -1.14 -6.67
N VAL A 56 17.43 -1.52 -6.63
CA VAL A 56 16.38 -0.80 -7.37
C VAL A 56 16.22 0.61 -6.80
N ARG A 57 16.17 0.77 -5.48
CA ARG A 57 16.01 2.07 -4.80
C ARG A 57 17.16 3.04 -5.09
N SER A 58 18.37 2.53 -5.34
CA SER A 58 19.50 3.40 -5.69
C SER A 58 19.44 3.94 -7.13
N GLN A 59 18.56 3.36 -7.97
CA GLN A 59 18.38 3.74 -9.37
C GLN A 59 17.05 4.46 -9.62
N TYR A 60 16.01 4.12 -8.85
CA TYR A 60 14.65 4.60 -9.07
C TYR A 60 14.00 5.15 -7.78
N PRO A 61 13.21 6.23 -7.86
CA PRO A 61 12.20 6.53 -6.86
C PRO A 61 11.26 5.34 -6.66
N LEU A 62 10.82 5.13 -5.42
CA LEU A 62 9.90 4.05 -5.08
C LEU A 62 8.52 4.58 -4.67
N SER A 63 7.49 3.89 -5.12
CA SER A 63 6.16 3.88 -4.52
C SER A 63 5.96 2.52 -3.85
N PHE A 64 5.40 2.49 -2.65
CA PHE A 64 4.90 1.25 -2.05
C PHE A 64 3.38 1.22 -2.12
N HIS A 65 2.85 0.10 -2.59
CA HIS A 65 1.42 -0.14 -2.71
C HIS A 65 1.09 -1.41 -1.93
N GLY A 66 0.47 -1.24 -0.76
CA GLY A 66 0.10 -2.31 0.16
C GLY A 66 -1.16 -3.05 -0.28
N VAL A 67 -1.25 -4.31 0.13
CA VAL A 67 -2.39 -5.21 -0.14
C VAL A 67 -2.89 -5.91 1.12
N GLY A 68 -2.30 -5.60 2.28
CA GLY A 68 -2.44 -6.41 3.48
C GLY A 68 -3.09 -5.73 4.67
N LEU A 69 -3.35 -4.41 4.63
CA LEU A 69 -3.93 -3.71 5.77
C LEU A 69 -5.43 -3.92 5.95
N SER A 70 -6.16 -4.28 4.88
CA SER A 70 -7.59 -4.61 4.96
C SER A 70 -8.35 -3.50 5.70
N LEU A 71 -8.24 -2.26 5.21
CA LEU A 71 -8.68 -1.05 5.93
C LEU A 71 -10.17 -1.06 6.28
N GLY A 72 -10.99 -1.78 5.52
CA GLY A 72 -12.41 -1.94 5.77
C GLY A 72 -12.79 -3.13 6.67
N ALA A 73 -11.84 -3.95 7.12
CA ALA A 73 -12.15 -5.08 8.01
C ALA A 73 -12.51 -4.60 9.42
N THR A 74 -13.31 -5.40 10.12
CA THR A 74 -13.72 -5.15 11.50
C THR A 74 -12.74 -5.69 12.54
N ASP A 75 -11.86 -6.63 12.15
CA ASP A 75 -10.77 -7.09 13.00
C ASP A 75 -9.81 -5.93 13.29
N PRO A 76 -9.19 -5.85 14.49
CA PRO A 76 -8.16 -4.87 14.80
C PRO A 76 -7.04 -4.87 13.75
N ILE A 77 -6.42 -3.72 13.50
CA ILE A 77 -5.27 -3.65 12.60
C ILE A 77 -4.14 -4.53 13.14
N ASP A 78 -3.55 -5.37 12.27
CA ASP A 78 -2.45 -6.24 12.67
C ASP A 78 -1.21 -5.39 13.00
N SER A 79 -0.96 -5.20 14.30
CA SER A 79 0.22 -4.49 14.80
C SER A 79 1.56 -5.09 14.32
N THR A 80 1.61 -6.39 14.03
CA THR A 80 2.81 -7.03 13.47
C THR A 80 3.01 -6.62 12.02
N HIS A 81 1.94 -6.58 11.22
CA HIS A 81 1.98 -6.05 9.87
C HIS A 81 2.44 -4.59 9.88
N LEU A 82 1.81 -3.73 10.69
CA LEU A 82 2.17 -2.30 10.77
C LEU A 82 3.63 -2.08 11.16
N ARG A 83 4.16 -2.80 12.15
CA ARG A 83 5.59 -2.70 12.52
C ARG A 83 6.52 -3.07 11.38
N LYS A 84 6.20 -4.13 10.62
CA LYS A 84 6.99 -4.57 9.46
C LYS A 84 6.93 -3.55 8.33
N LEU A 85 5.75 -3.02 8.05
CA LEU A 85 5.55 -1.95 7.07
C LEU A 85 6.36 -0.72 7.47
N LYS A 86 6.20 -0.23 8.70
CA LYS A 86 6.95 0.91 9.24
C LYS A 86 8.46 0.73 9.10
N ALA A 87 8.99 -0.42 9.51
CA ALA A 87 10.43 -0.70 9.37
C ALA A 87 10.90 -0.67 7.89
N LEU A 88 10.07 -1.14 6.96
CA LEU A 88 10.37 -1.09 5.53
C LEU A 88 10.32 0.35 4.99
N LEU A 89 9.31 1.13 5.40
CA LEU A 89 9.19 2.55 5.06
C LEU A 89 10.39 3.34 5.57
N ASP A 90 10.80 3.11 6.80
CA ASP A 90 11.96 3.77 7.42
C ASP A 90 13.25 3.44 6.67
N ARG A 91 13.39 2.19 6.19
CA ARG A 91 14.58 1.72 5.47
C ARG A 91 14.66 2.25 4.03
N PHE A 92 13.55 2.21 3.29
CA PHE A 92 13.56 2.47 1.84
C PHE A 92 13.10 3.87 1.47
N GLN A 93 12.41 4.57 2.37
CA GLN A 93 11.95 5.94 2.20
C GLN A 93 11.22 6.11 0.86
N PRO A 94 10.16 5.33 0.59
CA PRO A 94 9.38 5.48 -0.64
C PRO A 94 8.61 6.80 -0.61
N THR A 95 8.44 7.37 -1.78
CA THR A 95 7.79 8.67 -1.97
C THR A 95 6.30 8.57 -1.71
N PHE A 96 5.66 7.55 -2.28
CA PHE A 96 4.25 7.26 -2.02
C PHE A 96 4.10 5.95 -1.25
N VAL A 97 3.06 5.91 -0.43
CA VAL A 97 2.56 4.71 0.24
C VAL A 97 1.07 4.71 0.04
N SER A 98 0.54 3.67 -0.58
CA SER A 98 -0.89 3.55 -0.85
C SER A 98 -1.45 2.22 -0.34
N GLU A 99 -2.75 2.18 -0.12
CA GLU A 99 -3.50 0.97 0.24
C GLU A 99 -4.89 0.99 -0.38
N HIS A 100 -5.56 -0.16 -0.36
CA HIS A 100 -6.90 -0.31 -0.89
C HIS A 100 -7.98 0.02 0.14
N LEU A 101 -9.01 0.74 -0.30
CA LEU A 101 -10.28 0.83 0.41
C LEU A 101 -11.08 -0.47 0.23
N SER A 102 -10.70 -1.51 0.98
CA SER A 102 -11.37 -2.81 0.93
C SER A 102 -11.23 -3.56 2.24
N TRP A 103 -11.97 -4.66 2.37
CA TRP A 103 -11.68 -5.68 3.36
C TRP A 103 -11.26 -6.97 2.65
N SER A 104 -10.25 -7.62 3.17
CA SER A 104 -9.72 -8.90 2.68
C SER A 104 -9.56 -9.90 3.82
N SER A 105 -10.08 -9.60 5.01
CA SER A 105 -9.96 -10.45 6.18
C SER A 105 -11.17 -10.37 7.12
N VAL A 106 -11.45 -11.48 7.80
CA VAL A 106 -12.43 -11.57 8.90
C VAL A 106 -12.08 -12.74 9.81
N ASP A 107 -12.18 -12.56 11.13
CA ASP A 107 -11.82 -13.56 12.15
C ASP A 107 -10.43 -14.18 11.92
N GLY A 108 -9.45 -13.35 11.52
CA GLY A 108 -8.09 -13.78 11.21
C GLY A 108 -7.93 -14.67 9.96
N ARG A 109 -8.97 -14.80 9.13
CA ARG A 109 -8.91 -15.47 7.83
C ARG A 109 -8.74 -14.45 6.73
N PHE A 110 -7.88 -14.74 5.76
CA PHE A 110 -7.60 -13.86 4.62
C PHE A 110 -8.24 -14.41 3.34
N PHE A 111 -8.80 -13.50 2.55
CA PHE A 111 -9.28 -13.73 1.20
C PHE A 111 -8.25 -13.21 0.20
N ASN A 112 -8.18 -13.85 -0.96
CA ASN A 112 -7.34 -13.39 -2.06
C ASN A 112 -8.00 -12.28 -2.89
N ASP A 113 -9.13 -11.75 -2.42
CA ASP A 113 -9.94 -10.75 -3.12
C ASP A 113 -10.09 -9.51 -2.25
N LEU A 114 -10.25 -8.36 -2.92
CA LEU A 114 -10.47 -7.07 -2.28
C LEU A 114 -11.97 -6.81 -2.25
N LEU A 115 -12.60 -7.15 -1.13
CA LEU A 115 -14.05 -7.14 -1.04
C LEU A 115 -14.56 -5.70 -0.83
N PRO A 116 -15.61 -5.27 -1.58
CA PRO A 116 -16.12 -3.91 -1.48
C PRO A 116 -16.90 -3.71 -0.17
N LEU A 117 -16.83 -2.49 0.35
CA LEU A 117 -17.54 -2.07 1.56
C LEU A 117 -18.97 -1.60 1.25
N PRO A 118 -19.90 -1.68 2.21
CA PRO A 118 -21.12 -0.91 2.15
C PRO A 118 -20.78 0.57 2.39
N TYR A 119 -21.15 1.46 1.47
CA TYR A 119 -20.87 2.90 1.60
C TYR A 119 -21.98 3.57 2.41
N THR A 120 -21.85 3.45 3.73
CA THR A 120 -22.71 4.04 4.75
C THR A 120 -21.90 5.00 5.61
N GLU A 121 -22.59 5.85 6.37
CA GLU A 121 -21.96 6.69 7.39
C GLU A 121 -21.17 5.88 8.43
N GLU A 122 -21.65 4.69 8.79
CA GLU A 122 -20.96 3.80 9.74
C GLU A 122 -19.62 3.32 9.16
N SER A 123 -19.63 2.81 7.92
CA SER A 123 -18.40 2.38 7.26
C SER A 123 -17.43 3.53 7.00
N LEU A 124 -17.94 4.73 6.69
CA LEU A 124 -17.13 5.93 6.49
C LEU A 124 -16.37 6.26 7.78
N ASN A 125 -17.08 6.39 8.90
CA ASN A 125 -16.47 6.66 10.21
C ASN A 125 -15.47 5.57 10.60
N HIS A 126 -15.79 4.30 10.37
CA HIS A 126 -14.90 3.16 10.66
C HIS A 126 -13.59 3.23 9.86
N VAL A 127 -13.68 3.45 8.55
CA VAL A 127 -12.51 3.53 7.67
C VAL A 127 -11.66 4.76 7.99
N CYS A 128 -12.26 5.94 8.19
CA CYS A 128 -11.51 7.15 8.53
C CYS A 128 -10.73 6.97 9.84
N ALA A 129 -11.36 6.40 10.88
CA ALA A 129 -10.68 6.10 12.13
C ALA A 129 -9.49 5.14 11.96
N ARG A 130 -9.61 4.14 11.08
CA ARG A 130 -8.52 3.19 10.79
C ARG A 130 -7.41 3.82 9.96
N ILE A 131 -7.73 4.64 8.97
CA ILE A 131 -6.73 5.39 8.22
C ILE A 131 -5.95 6.30 9.17
N ASP A 132 -6.63 6.99 10.09
CA ASP A 132 -5.98 7.80 11.12
C ASP A 132 -5.06 6.98 12.03
N GLU A 133 -5.50 5.79 12.47
CA GLU A 133 -4.66 4.86 13.26
C GLU A 133 -3.40 4.47 12.49
N VAL A 134 -3.54 4.07 11.21
CA VAL A 134 -2.41 3.69 10.34
C VAL A 134 -1.47 4.87 10.11
N GLN A 135 -1.99 6.03 9.72
CA GLN A 135 -1.17 7.22 9.45
C GLN A 135 -0.44 7.68 10.71
N THR A 136 -1.09 7.56 11.88
CA THR A 136 -0.47 7.83 13.18
C THR A 136 0.69 6.87 13.44
N GLU A 137 0.52 5.56 13.26
CA GLU A 137 1.62 4.61 13.49
C GLU A 137 2.76 4.77 12.48
N LEU A 138 2.41 4.95 11.20
CA LEU A 138 3.38 5.12 10.12
C LEU A 138 4.04 6.50 10.12
N GLN A 139 3.47 7.48 10.84
CA GLN A 139 3.92 8.87 10.90
C GLN A 139 4.01 9.52 9.51
N ARG A 140 3.05 9.21 8.64
CA ARG A 140 2.95 9.78 7.29
C ARG A 140 1.54 9.63 6.74
N SER A 141 1.20 10.49 5.79
CA SER A 141 0.00 10.31 4.98
C SER A 141 0.16 9.14 4.02
N ILE A 142 -0.93 8.37 3.86
CA ILE A 142 -1.05 7.31 2.86
C ILE A 142 -2.05 7.75 1.77
N LEU A 143 -1.95 7.16 0.59
CA LEU A 143 -2.91 7.32 -0.50
C LEU A 143 -3.92 6.17 -0.44
N ILE A 144 -5.17 6.45 -0.77
CA ILE A 144 -6.24 5.44 -0.77
C ILE A 144 -6.67 5.15 -2.19
N GLU A 145 -6.60 3.88 -2.58
CA GLU A 145 -7.07 3.39 -3.87
C GLU A 145 -8.49 2.82 -3.72
N ASN A 146 -9.40 3.26 -4.59
CA ASN A 146 -10.72 2.65 -4.71
C ASN A 146 -10.62 1.31 -5.45
N VAL A 147 -11.39 0.32 -5.02
CA VAL A 147 -11.40 -1.01 -5.65
C VAL A 147 -12.53 -1.14 -6.66
N THR A 148 -12.35 -2.05 -7.63
CA THR A 148 -13.44 -2.38 -8.56
C THR A 148 -14.64 -2.93 -7.80
N ARG A 149 -15.78 -2.25 -7.93
CA ARG A 149 -17.01 -2.62 -7.25
C ARG A 149 -17.87 -3.55 -8.11
N TYR A 150 -17.69 -4.86 -7.93
CA TYR A 150 -18.47 -5.89 -8.63
C TYR A 150 -19.81 -6.23 -7.95
N LEU A 151 -20.05 -5.72 -6.75
CA LEU A 151 -21.34 -5.79 -6.05
C LEU A 151 -21.65 -4.48 -5.34
N THR A 152 -22.92 -4.12 -5.31
CA THR A 152 -23.44 -2.96 -4.56
C THR A 152 -24.26 -3.45 -3.38
N TRP A 153 -23.88 -3.05 -2.17
CA TRP A 153 -24.64 -3.35 -0.97
C TRP A 153 -25.94 -2.53 -0.97
N ARG A 154 -27.06 -3.18 -0.64
CA ARG A 154 -28.38 -2.54 -0.59
C ARG A 154 -28.45 -1.37 0.39
N ASP A 155 -27.67 -1.46 1.47
CA ASP A 155 -27.63 -0.46 2.52
C ASP A 155 -26.70 0.72 2.19
N SER A 156 -26.00 0.71 1.05
CA SER A 156 -25.14 1.85 0.66
C SER A 156 -25.99 3.09 0.37
N THR A 157 -25.77 4.14 1.15
CA THR A 157 -26.47 5.42 1.04
C THR A 157 -25.60 6.53 0.44
N ILE A 158 -24.28 6.34 0.44
CA ILE A 158 -23.30 7.31 -0.05
C ILE A 158 -22.77 6.86 -1.42
N PRO A 159 -22.81 7.70 -2.47
CA PRO A 159 -22.17 7.42 -3.75
C PRO A 159 -20.65 7.22 -3.61
N GLU A 160 -20.04 6.33 -4.40
CA GLU A 160 -18.60 6.00 -4.30
C GLU A 160 -17.70 7.24 -4.37
N GLY A 161 -17.95 8.15 -5.31
CA GLY A 161 -17.14 9.36 -5.46
C GLY A 161 -17.24 10.29 -4.25
N GLU A 162 -18.41 10.38 -3.62
CA GLU A 162 -18.61 11.16 -2.40
C GLU A 162 -17.94 10.47 -1.20
N PHE A 163 -18.10 9.15 -1.07
CA PHE A 163 -17.44 8.36 -0.03
C PHE A 163 -15.91 8.52 -0.12
N MET A 164 -15.34 8.41 -1.33
CA MET A 164 -13.91 8.58 -1.55
C MET A 164 -13.44 10.00 -1.23
N ALA A 165 -14.23 11.03 -1.59
CA ALA A 165 -13.88 12.43 -1.32
C ALA A 165 -13.89 12.78 0.18
N GLU A 166 -14.73 12.11 0.98
CA GLU A 166 -14.72 12.26 2.45
C GLU A 166 -13.58 11.49 3.13
N VAL A 167 -13.06 10.44 2.48
CA VAL A 167 -11.96 9.61 3.00
C VAL A 167 -10.57 10.26 2.82
N VAL A 168 -10.36 11.11 1.79
CA VAL A 168 -9.04 11.60 1.36
C VAL A 168 -8.81 13.10 1.54
#